data_AF-A0A7S1NXB6-F1
#
_entry.id   AF-A0A7S1NXB6-F1
#
_cell.length_a   1.000
_cell.length_b   1.000
_cell.length_c   1.000
_cell.angle_alpha   90.00
_cell.angle_beta   90.00
_cell.angle_gamma   90.00
#
_symmetry.space_group_name_H-M   'P 1'
#
loop_
_entity.id
_entity.type
_entity.pdbx_description
1 polymer ?
#
loop_
_entity_poly.entity_id
_entity_poly.type
_entity_poly.pdbx_seq_one_letter_code
_entity_poly.pdbx_strand_id
1 'polypeptide(L)'
;PSLRDARERLLVPSAPSVPCRARTWGRFVQSNEVRRMHDLSAIPPQFPACVGGRQGIPLHASALADAIPLSDVFPLFEMDFGVAFPASSNVTVQRPVAITAQGRVDGMLMHWSLEVWPGMEVYSTDPELRKWQDHWHQVVWPFAEVTSEVALGQQVQLQAAHNDTEIWARLQVSDQSSPTPPLELSPQPCTCGLHPLLPVQRVLALNDASWVTSLQRALQTSIGQAEGGTVLDLCDGSFAGLLAAGLTQGRVVALEPKAAHRAATSRMVRANNL
;
A
#
# COMPACT_ATOMS: atom_id res chain seq x y z
N PRO A 1 -11.24 16.42 12.29
CA PRO A 1 -11.68 16.63 13.70
C PRO A 1 -11.26 17.96 14.33
N SER A 2 -9.96 18.24 14.47
CA SER A 2 -9.47 19.38 15.27
C SER A 2 -9.95 20.75 14.76
N LEU A 3 -9.93 20.97 13.44
CA LEU A 3 -10.40 22.23 12.87
C LEU A 3 -11.92 22.40 12.98
N ARG A 4 -12.70 21.30 12.93
CA ARG A 4 -14.15 21.31 13.16
C ARG A 4 -14.44 21.78 14.59
N ASP A 5 -13.80 21.14 15.57
CA ASP A 5 -13.93 21.48 16.99
C ASP A 5 -13.51 22.93 17.31
N ALA A 6 -12.39 23.38 16.73
CA ALA A 6 -11.93 24.75 16.89
C ALA A 6 -12.95 25.77 16.35
N ARG A 7 -13.58 25.49 15.19
CA ARG A 7 -14.62 26.35 14.62
C ARG A 7 -15.87 26.41 15.48
N GLU A 8 -16.24 25.31 16.11
CA GLU A 8 -17.43 25.24 16.96
C GLU A 8 -17.24 25.95 18.31
N ARG A 9 -16.02 25.92 18.87
CA ARG A 9 -15.80 26.33 20.28
C ARG A 9 -14.81 27.47 20.49
N LEU A 10 -13.86 27.67 19.56
CA LEU A 10 -12.68 28.52 19.79
C LEU A 10 -12.58 29.71 18.84
N LEU A 11 -13.17 29.62 17.65
CA LEU A 11 -13.01 30.64 16.60
C LEU A 11 -14.25 31.52 16.48
N VAL A 12 -14.03 32.79 16.13
CA VAL A 12 -15.10 33.70 15.73
C VAL A 12 -15.72 33.27 14.38
N PRO A 13 -16.99 33.61 14.11
CA PRO A 13 -17.58 33.38 12.79
C PRO A 13 -16.69 33.95 11.67
N SER A 14 -16.52 33.17 10.60
CA SER A 14 -15.69 33.53 9.43
C SER A 14 -14.21 33.80 9.74
N ALA A 15 -13.68 33.25 10.84
CA ALA A 15 -12.24 33.33 11.12
C ALA A 15 -11.42 32.79 9.93
N PRO A 16 -10.42 33.56 9.45
CA PRO A 16 -9.50 33.08 8.42
C PRO A 16 -8.67 31.92 8.95
N SER A 17 -8.24 31.03 8.05
CA SER A 17 -7.37 29.91 8.38
C SER A 17 -6.04 30.04 7.64
N VAL A 18 -4.96 29.64 8.31
CA VAL A 18 -3.64 29.46 7.72
C VAL A 18 -3.16 28.05 8.06
N PRO A 19 -2.94 27.16 7.08
CA PRO A 19 -3.27 27.34 5.66
C PRO A 19 -4.77 27.57 5.44
N CYS A 20 -5.15 28.16 4.31
CA CYS A 20 -6.55 28.40 3.97
C CYS A 20 -7.17 27.22 3.20
N ARG A 21 -6.36 26.42 2.51
CA ARG A 21 -6.85 25.27 1.75
C ARG A 21 -5.80 24.17 1.61
N ALA A 22 -6.25 22.93 1.56
CA ALA A 22 -5.44 21.78 1.16
C ALA A 22 -6.01 21.10 -0.07
N ARG A 23 -5.14 20.58 -0.94
CA ARG A 23 -5.50 19.73 -2.06
C ARG A 23 -4.64 18.48 -2.05
N THR A 24 -5.23 17.32 -2.30
CA THR A 24 -4.48 16.10 -2.57
C THR A 24 -4.51 15.82 -4.07
N TRP A 25 -3.47 15.15 -4.55
CA TRP A 25 -3.24 14.90 -5.97
C TRP A 25 -2.78 13.47 -6.15
N GLY A 26 -3.15 12.84 -7.26
CA GLY A 26 -2.75 11.50 -7.61
C GLY A 26 -2.12 11.43 -9.00
N ARG A 27 -1.27 10.43 -9.22
CA ARG A 27 -0.73 10.05 -10.51
C ARG A 27 -0.63 8.53 -10.57
N PHE A 28 -1.13 7.91 -11.63
CA PHE A 28 -0.96 6.47 -11.82
C PHE A 28 0.45 6.13 -12.27
N VAL A 29 0.96 5.02 -11.74
CA VAL A 29 2.32 4.57 -12.02
C VAL A 29 2.36 3.06 -12.31
N GLN A 30 3.24 2.68 -13.22
CA GLN A 30 3.74 1.31 -13.35
C GLN A 30 5.07 1.22 -12.59
N SER A 31 5.18 0.26 -11.67
CA SER A 31 6.41 0.01 -10.91
C SER A 31 6.37 -1.39 -10.31
N ASN A 32 7.41 -2.17 -10.58
CA ASN A 32 7.55 -3.49 -9.97
C ASN A 32 7.84 -3.35 -8.46
N GLU A 33 8.52 -2.29 -8.04
CA GLU A 33 8.73 -1.96 -6.62
C GLU A 33 7.39 -1.85 -5.89
N VAL A 34 6.47 -1.00 -6.39
CA VAL A 34 5.15 -0.75 -5.77
C VAL A 34 4.33 -2.03 -5.65
N ARG A 35 4.40 -2.90 -6.66
CA ARG A 35 3.77 -4.22 -6.60
C ARG A 35 4.38 -5.09 -5.48
N ARG A 36 5.70 -5.19 -5.43
CA ARG A 36 6.41 -6.00 -4.42
C ARG A 36 6.23 -5.49 -3.00
N MET A 37 5.75 -4.27 -2.79
CA MET A 37 5.42 -3.76 -1.45
C MET A 37 4.21 -4.44 -0.81
N HIS A 38 3.35 -5.10 -1.59
CA HIS A 38 2.11 -5.68 -1.08
C HIS A 38 1.82 -7.09 -1.61
N ASP A 39 2.35 -7.47 -2.77
CA ASP A 39 2.14 -8.80 -3.33
C ASP A 39 2.91 -9.86 -2.52
N LEU A 40 2.21 -10.90 -2.06
CA LEU A 40 2.82 -12.07 -1.41
C LEU A 40 2.66 -13.35 -2.26
N SER A 41 1.93 -13.28 -3.37
CA SER A 41 1.54 -14.45 -4.16
C SER A 41 2.71 -15.14 -4.86
N ALA A 42 3.73 -14.37 -5.25
CA ALA A 42 4.89 -14.85 -5.98
C ALA A 42 5.99 -15.47 -5.09
N ILE A 43 5.80 -15.48 -3.77
CA ILE A 43 6.82 -15.88 -2.81
C ILE A 43 6.67 -17.38 -2.52
N PRO A 44 7.72 -18.21 -2.67
CA PRO A 44 7.70 -19.60 -2.21
C PRO A 44 7.97 -19.65 -0.70
N PRO A 45 7.28 -20.50 0.09
CA PRO A 45 6.16 -21.38 -0.27
C PRO A 45 4.88 -20.60 -0.62
N GLN A 46 3.97 -21.15 -1.42
CA GLN A 46 2.79 -20.44 -1.95
C GLN A 46 1.95 -19.81 -0.83
N PHE A 47 1.61 -18.54 -0.99
CA PHE A 47 0.80 -17.77 -0.04
C PHE A 47 -0.66 -17.67 -0.50
N PRO A 48 -1.63 -17.65 0.42
CA PRO A 48 -3.01 -17.34 0.08
C PRO A 48 -3.11 -15.99 -0.63
N ALA A 49 -3.80 -15.97 -1.77
CA ALA A 49 -4.05 -14.73 -2.50
C ALA A 49 -4.77 -13.73 -1.58
N CYS A 50 -4.21 -12.53 -1.46
CA CYS A 50 -4.78 -11.46 -0.67
C CYS A 50 -4.44 -10.14 -1.36
N VAL A 51 -5.44 -9.30 -1.55
CA VAL A 51 -5.32 -7.99 -2.19
C VAL A 51 -4.59 -6.94 -1.33
N GLY A 52 -4.00 -7.37 -0.21
CA GLY A 52 -3.35 -6.49 0.76
C GLY A 52 -4.32 -5.75 1.65
N GLY A 53 -3.78 -5.20 2.74
CA GLY A 53 -4.43 -4.04 3.37
C GLY A 53 -4.30 -2.87 2.41
N ARG A 54 -5.42 -2.26 2.00
CA ARG A 54 -5.44 -1.07 1.12
C ARG A 54 -4.99 0.17 1.88
N GLN A 55 -3.76 0.16 2.36
CA GLN A 55 -3.18 1.26 3.09
C GLN A 55 -2.20 2.00 2.19
N GLY A 56 -2.22 3.33 2.28
CA GLY A 56 -1.19 4.15 1.67
C GLY A 56 0.13 3.92 2.38
N ILE A 57 1.19 3.73 1.60
CA ILE A 57 2.54 3.50 2.10
C ILE A 57 3.31 4.83 1.97
N PRO A 58 3.67 5.48 3.09
CA PRO A 58 4.46 6.71 3.05
C PRO A 58 5.89 6.39 2.59
N LEU A 59 6.37 7.14 1.61
CA LEU A 59 7.74 7.03 1.11
C LEU A 59 8.17 8.31 0.38
N HIS A 60 9.48 8.49 0.26
CA HIS A 60 10.06 9.45 -0.68
C HIS A 60 9.90 8.92 -2.09
N ALA A 61 9.19 9.64 -2.96
CA ALA A 61 8.95 9.19 -4.34
C ALA A 61 10.23 8.94 -5.14
N SER A 62 11.35 9.56 -4.74
CA SER A 62 12.68 9.29 -5.31
C SER A 62 13.16 7.85 -5.08
N ALA A 63 12.61 7.14 -4.09
CA ALA A 63 12.87 5.72 -3.89
C ALA A 63 12.21 4.85 -4.99
N LEU A 64 11.19 5.35 -5.67
CA LEU A 64 10.52 4.70 -6.80
C LEU A 64 11.16 5.12 -8.14
N ALA A 65 12.48 4.98 -8.25
CA ALA A 65 13.22 5.44 -9.43
C ALA A 65 12.80 4.71 -10.73
N ASP A 66 12.20 3.53 -10.63
CA ASP A 66 11.69 2.72 -11.74
C ASP A 66 10.23 3.06 -12.14
N ALA A 67 9.57 3.95 -11.40
CA ALA A 67 8.16 4.24 -11.62
C ALA A 67 7.93 5.03 -12.91
N ILE A 68 7.13 4.44 -13.80
CA ILE A 68 6.73 5.03 -15.07
C ILE A 68 5.34 5.68 -14.88
N PRO A 69 5.21 7.01 -15.09
CA PRO A 69 3.92 7.68 -15.10
C PRO A 69 2.99 7.11 -16.18
N LEU A 70 1.75 6.79 -15.82
CA LEU A 70 0.71 6.32 -16.74
C LEU A 70 -0.44 7.33 -16.92
N SER A 71 -0.43 8.42 -16.16
CA SER A 71 -1.40 9.51 -16.26
C SER A 71 -0.72 10.84 -15.99
N ASP A 72 -1.38 11.94 -16.37
CA ASP A 72 -1.09 13.24 -15.79
C ASP A 72 -1.46 13.26 -14.29
N VAL A 73 -1.02 14.30 -13.58
CA VAL A 73 -1.43 14.55 -12.20
C VAL A 73 -2.91 14.97 -12.18
N PHE A 74 -3.70 14.37 -11.29
CA PHE A 74 -5.12 14.64 -11.15
C PHE A 74 -5.51 15.00 -9.70
N PRO A 75 -6.53 15.85 -9.47
CA PRO A 75 -6.87 16.38 -8.14
C PRO A 75 -7.75 15.42 -7.33
N LEU A 76 -7.32 14.85 -6.22
CA LEU A 76 -8.11 13.90 -5.38
C LEU A 76 -9.19 14.54 -4.52
N PHE A 77 -8.78 15.23 -3.46
CA PHE A 77 -9.66 15.87 -2.51
C PHE A 77 -9.26 17.33 -2.36
N GLU A 78 -10.24 18.17 -2.04
CA GLU A 78 -10.01 19.57 -1.67
C GLU A 78 -10.64 19.80 -0.30
N MET A 79 -9.90 20.48 0.58
CA MET A 79 -10.38 20.91 1.89
C MET A 79 -10.20 22.41 1.99
N ASP A 80 -11.30 23.15 2.05
CA ASP A 80 -11.29 24.57 2.36
C ASP A 80 -11.34 24.74 3.89
N PHE A 81 -10.27 25.27 4.45
CA PHE A 81 -10.13 25.45 5.89
C PHE A 81 -10.83 26.71 6.39
N GLY A 82 -11.29 27.59 5.48
CA GLY A 82 -12.04 28.82 5.77
C GLY A 82 -13.52 28.60 6.07
N VAL A 83 -14.08 27.45 5.72
CA VAL A 83 -15.51 27.12 5.88
C VAL A 83 -15.74 26.10 7.01
N ALA A 84 -17.00 25.94 7.40
CA ALA A 84 -17.38 24.89 8.35
C ALA A 84 -17.17 23.50 7.73
N PHE A 85 -16.59 22.59 8.52
CA PHE A 85 -16.43 21.20 8.07
C PHE A 85 -17.73 20.44 8.33
N PRO A 86 -18.15 19.57 7.40
CA PRO A 86 -19.28 18.67 7.66
C PRO A 86 -18.97 17.78 8.87
N ALA A 87 -20.01 17.32 9.56
CA ALA A 87 -19.89 16.30 10.60
C ALA A 87 -19.18 15.05 10.05
N SER A 88 -18.62 14.20 10.93
CA SER A 88 -17.85 13.02 10.53
C SER A 88 -18.66 12.17 9.55
N SER A 89 -18.33 12.28 8.28
CA SER A 89 -18.97 11.56 7.19
C SER A 89 -17.89 11.16 6.22
N ASN A 90 -18.03 9.96 5.69
CA ASN A 90 -17.18 9.49 4.64
C ASN A 90 -17.40 10.32 3.37
N VAL A 91 -16.35 10.96 2.88
CA VAL A 91 -16.36 11.69 1.60
C VAL A 91 -15.84 10.73 0.55
N THR A 92 -16.60 10.54 -0.53
CA THR A 92 -16.23 9.65 -1.63
C THR A 92 -16.16 10.45 -2.94
N VAL A 93 -15.10 10.22 -3.70
CA VAL A 93 -14.93 10.74 -5.06
C VAL A 93 -14.83 9.58 -6.05
N GLN A 94 -15.49 9.74 -7.19
CA GLN A 94 -15.31 8.90 -8.36
C GLN A 94 -14.73 9.79 -9.47
N ARG A 95 -13.56 9.42 -10.00
CA ARG A 95 -12.93 10.17 -11.08
C ARG A 95 -12.49 9.27 -12.25
N PRO A 96 -12.97 9.55 -13.47
CA PRO A 96 -12.35 9.00 -14.67
C PRO A 96 -10.98 9.67 -14.88
N VAL A 97 -9.96 8.87 -15.13
CA VAL A 97 -8.58 9.33 -15.39
C VAL A 97 -8.14 8.79 -16.73
N ALA A 98 -7.67 9.69 -17.60
CA ALA A 98 -7.11 9.35 -18.90
C ALA A 98 -5.72 8.74 -18.74
N ILE A 99 -5.47 7.63 -19.42
CA ILE A 99 -4.16 7.00 -19.50
C ILE A 99 -3.33 7.68 -20.59
N THR A 100 -2.16 8.18 -20.21
CA THR A 100 -1.24 8.92 -21.09
C THR A 100 -0.06 8.08 -21.59
N ALA A 101 0.10 6.87 -21.05
CA ALA A 101 1.05 5.87 -21.53
C ALA A 101 0.48 4.46 -21.37
N GLN A 102 0.70 3.60 -22.36
CA GLN A 102 0.33 2.18 -22.23
C GLN A 102 1.19 1.54 -21.15
N GLY A 103 0.57 0.65 -20.37
CA GLY A 103 1.28 -0.10 -19.34
C GLY A 103 0.29 -0.75 -18.39
N ARG A 104 0.71 -0.95 -17.16
CA ARG A 104 -0.11 -1.57 -16.12
C ARG A 104 -0.09 -0.70 -14.88
N VAL A 105 -1.28 -0.40 -14.34
CA VAL A 105 -1.41 0.44 -13.15
C VAL A 105 -1.08 -0.39 -11.90
N ASP A 106 0.17 -0.34 -11.45
CA ASP A 106 0.61 -1.02 -10.22
C ASP A 106 0.21 -0.23 -8.96
N GLY A 107 -0.01 1.08 -9.09
CA GLY A 107 -0.50 1.91 -8.00
C GLY A 107 -0.71 3.37 -8.37
N MET A 108 -1.02 4.16 -7.35
CA MET A 108 -1.15 5.62 -7.45
C MET A 108 -0.17 6.29 -6.48
N LEU A 109 0.70 7.15 -7.01
CA LEU A 109 1.48 8.07 -6.19
C LEU A 109 0.59 9.26 -5.81
N MET A 110 0.47 9.53 -4.52
CA MET A 110 -0.31 10.61 -3.95
C MET A 110 0.60 11.62 -3.27
N HIS A 111 0.33 12.90 -3.50
CA HIS A 111 0.93 14.00 -2.76
C HIS A 111 -0.16 15.03 -2.41
N TRP A 112 0.21 16.08 -1.70
CA TRP A 112 -0.69 17.15 -1.33
C TRP A 112 -0.03 18.52 -1.43
N SER A 113 -0.87 19.54 -1.44
CA SER A 113 -0.44 20.92 -1.42
C SER A 113 -1.32 21.76 -0.50
N LEU A 114 -0.73 22.80 0.09
CA LEU A 114 -1.36 23.74 1.01
C LEU A 114 -1.26 25.14 0.41
N GLU A 115 -2.42 25.76 0.21
CA GLU A 115 -2.51 27.18 -0.06
C GLU A 115 -2.45 27.90 1.28
N VAL A 116 -1.35 28.62 1.55
CA VAL A 116 -1.12 29.28 2.85
C VAL A 116 -2.14 30.40 3.06
N TRP A 117 -2.42 31.16 2.00
CA TRP A 117 -3.39 32.24 1.96
C TRP A 117 -3.93 32.36 0.53
N PRO A 118 -5.15 32.89 0.31
CA PRO A 118 -5.70 33.05 -1.03
C PRO A 118 -4.72 33.73 -2.00
N GLY A 119 -4.33 32.99 -3.06
CA GLY A 119 -3.40 33.48 -4.09
C GLY A 119 -1.92 33.57 -3.68
N MET A 120 -1.53 33.04 -2.52
CA MET A 120 -0.13 32.99 -2.07
C MET A 120 0.55 31.65 -2.39
N GLU A 121 1.86 31.60 -2.13
CA GLU A 121 2.69 30.42 -2.34
C GLU A 121 2.10 29.15 -1.76
N VAL A 122 2.24 28.10 -2.56
CA VAL A 122 1.75 26.76 -2.24
C VAL A 122 2.91 25.99 -1.61
N TYR A 123 2.72 25.55 -0.37
CA TYR A 123 3.57 24.53 0.20
C TYR A 123 3.14 23.16 -0.35
N SER A 124 4.05 22.30 -0.79
CA SER A 124 3.67 21.07 -1.48
C SER A 124 4.63 19.92 -1.22
N THR A 125 4.08 18.71 -1.16
CA THR A 125 4.82 17.44 -1.18
C THR A 125 4.96 16.88 -2.59
N ASP A 126 4.74 17.68 -3.63
CA ASP A 126 4.97 17.26 -5.01
C ASP A 126 6.44 16.83 -5.21
N PRO A 127 6.68 15.59 -5.68
CA PRO A 127 8.04 15.09 -5.88
C PRO A 127 8.85 15.87 -6.92
N GLU A 128 8.20 16.60 -7.84
CA GLU A 128 8.87 17.39 -8.87
C GLU A 128 9.44 18.71 -8.33
N LEU A 129 8.94 19.21 -7.20
CA LEU A 129 9.41 20.46 -6.58
C LEU A 129 10.71 20.29 -5.77
N ARG A 130 11.18 19.04 -5.57
CA ARG A 130 12.50 18.67 -5.02
C ARG A 130 12.98 19.42 -3.75
N LYS A 131 12.07 19.75 -2.84
CA LYS A 131 12.41 20.24 -1.48
C LYS A 131 12.42 19.06 -0.52
N TRP A 132 13.59 18.49 -0.26
CA TRP A 132 13.70 17.33 0.63
C TRP A 132 13.24 17.67 2.06
N GLN A 133 12.44 16.78 2.63
CA GLN A 133 11.96 16.85 4.01
C GLN A 133 11.53 15.46 4.49
N ASP A 134 11.67 15.17 5.78
CA ASP A 134 11.38 13.82 6.29
C ASP A 134 10.14 13.73 7.17
N HIS A 135 9.55 14.86 7.56
CA HIS A 135 8.31 14.85 8.34
C HIS A 135 7.06 14.72 7.45
N TRP A 136 7.17 15.05 6.16
CA TRP A 136 6.12 14.90 5.18
C TRP A 136 6.64 14.19 3.93
N HIS A 137 5.99 13.08 3.59
CA HIS A 137 6.32 12.24 2.46
C HIS A 137 5.18 12.21 1.44
N GLN A 138 5.49 11.68 0.26
CA GLN A 138 4.46 11.19 -0.64
C GLN A 138 3.90 9.86 -0.11
N VAL A 139 2.78 9.43 -0.65
CA VAL A 139 2.14 8.18 -0.29
C VAL A 139 1.88 7.39 -1.56
N VAL A 140 2.34 6.14 -1.63
CA VAL A 140 1.95 5.24 -2.71
C VAL A 140 0.79 4.37 -2.28
N TRP A 141 -0.20 4.21 -3.16
CA TRP A 141 -1.33 3.31 -3.00
C TRP A 141 -1.17 2.15 -3.97
N PRO A 142 -0.73 0.97 -3.52
CA PRO A 142 -0.64 -0.19 -4.38
C PRO A 142 -2.03 -0.69 -4.79
N PHE A 143 -2.19 -1.10 -6.04
CA PHE A 143 -3.44 -1.66 -6.54
C PHE A 143 -3.27 -3.14 -6.88
N ALA A 144 -3.80 -4.01 -6.02
CA ALA A 144 -3.79 -5.45 -6.22
C ALA A 144 -4.84 -5.95 -7.23
N GLU A 145 -5.85 -5.12 -7.53
CA GLU A 145 -7.01 -5.52 -8.35
C GLU A 145 -6.76 -5.41 -9.85
N VAL A 146 -5.65 -4.79 -10.26
CA VAL A 146 -5.42 -4.38 -11.64
C VAL A 146 -4.25 -5.17 -12.20
N THR A 147 -4.57 -6.34 -12.74
CA THR A 147 -3.60 -7.18 -13.43
C THR A 147 -3.55 -6.91 -14.93
N SER A 148 -4.56 -6.23 -15.48
CA SER A 148 -4.70 -5.99 -16.92
C SER A 148 -3.93 -4.75 -17.38
N GLU A 149 -3.33 -4.84 -18.57
CA GLU A 149 -2.74 -3.67 -19.23
C GLU A 149 -3.83 -2.64 -19.58
N VAL A 150 -3.46 -1.37 -19.45
CA VAL A 150 -4.24 -0.22 -19.88
C VAL A 150 -3.62 0.38 -21.14
N ALA A 151 -4.45 0.75 -22.10
CA ALA A 151 -4.03 1.33 -23.37
C ALA A 151 -3.93 2.86 -23.29
N LEU A 152 -3.10 3.45 -24.14
CA LEU A 152 -3.06 4.90 -24.34
C LEU A 152 -4.45 5.44 -24.70
N GLY A 153 -4.92 6.48 -24.00
CA GLY A 153 -6.23 7.08 -24.19
C GLY A 153 -7.38 6.33 -23.51
N GLN A 154 -7.14 5.16 -22.91
CA GLN A 154 -8.13 4.46 -22.11
C GLN A 154 -8.51 5.30 -20.89
N GLN A 155 -9.78 5.25 -20.50
CA GLN A 155 -10.26 5.82 -19.24
C GLN A 155 -10.28 4.75 -18.17
N VAL A 156 -9.69 5.05 -17.02
CA VAL A 156 -9.71 4.21 -15.83
C VAL A 156 -10.45 4.96 -14.73
N GLN A 157 -11.39 4.27 -14.08
CA GLN A 157 -12.20 4.87 -13.05
C GLN A 157 -11.53 4.69 -11.68
N LEU A 158 -11.15 5.80 -11.04
CA LEU A 158 -10.69 5.82 -9.66
C LEU A 158 -11.87 6.05 -8.73
N GLN A 159 -11.97 5.26 -7.67
CA GLN A 159 -12.79 5.57 -6.51
C GLN A 159 -11.87 5.80 -5.32
N ALA A 160 -11.97 6.97 -4.70
CA ALA A 160 -11.25 7.28 -3.47
C ALA A 160 -12.23 7.77 -2.41
N ALA A 161 -11.95 7.50 -1.15
CA ALA A 161 -12.73 8.03 -0.04
C ALA A 161 -11.82 8.43 1.12
N HIS A 162 -12.36 9.23 2.03
CA HIS A 162 -11.71 9.49 3.31
C HIS A 162 -12.74 9.67 4.42
N ASN A 163 -12.31 9.41 5.65
CA ASN A 163 -13.03 9.80 6.86
C ASN A 163 -12.22 10.87 7.59
N ASP A 164 -12.43 10.98 8.90
CA ASP A 164 -11.75 11.95 9.76
C ASP A 164 -10.24 11.64 9.98
N THR A 165 -9.77 10.43 9.70
CA THR A 165 -8.40 9.94 10.02
C THR A 165 -7.72 9.10 8.94
N GLU A 166 -8.46 8.61 7.95
CA GLU A 166 -7.99 7.63 6.96
C GLU A 166 -8.45 8.03 5.55
N ILE A 167 -7.65 7.62 4.56
CA ILE A 167 -7.96 7.71 3.13
C ILE A 167 -7.98 6.27 2.59
N TRP A 168 -8.77 6.02 1.54
CA TRP A 168 -8.77 4.77 0.81
C TRP A 168 -8.88 5.05 -0.69
N ALA A 169 -8.30 4.17 -1.50
CA ALA A 169 -8.39 4.23 -2.96
C ALA A 169 -8.61 2.84 -3.56
N ARG A 170 -9.33 2.81 -4.67
CA ARG A 170 -9.64 1.62 -5.45
C ARG A 170 -9.66 1.98 -6.93
N LEU A 171 -9.09 1.12 -7.76
CA LEU A 171 -9.16 1.27 -9.21
C LEU A 171 -10.24 0.37 -9.79
N GLN A 172 -10.96 0.87 -10.79
CA GLN A 172 -11.90 0.11 -11.60
C GLN A 172 -11.52 0.30 -13.07
N VAL A 173 -11.19 -0.79 -13.74
CA VAL A 173 -10.96 -0.81 -15.19
C VAL A 173 -12.29 -1.03 -15.90
N SER A 174 -12.60 -0.15 -16.84
CA SER A 174 -13.89 0.06 -17.49
C SER A 174 -14.46 -1.14 -18.28
N ASP A 175 -13.69 -2.23 -18.44
CA ASP A 175 -14.15 -3.46 -19.12
C ASP A 175 -15.11 -4.31 -18.28
N GLN A 176 -15.30 -3.99 -17.00
CA GLN A 176 -16.27 -4.67 -16.15
C GLN A 176 -17.58 -3.87 -16.08
N SER A 177 -18.52 -4.23 -16.96
CA SER A 177 -19.88 -3.69 -17.12
C SER A 177 -20.84 -3.90 -15.93
N SER A 178 -20.31 -4.26 -14.76
CA SER A 178 -21.10 -4.51 -13.56
C SER A 178 -21.20 -3.24 -12.71
N PRO A 179 -22.40 -2.82 -12.27
CA PRO A 179 -22.53 -1.72 -11.31
C PRO A 179 -21.79 -2.12 -10.03
N THR A 180 -20.72 -1.38 -9.72
CA THR A 180 -19.95 -1.61 -8.50
C THR A 180 -20.77 -1.11 -7.31
N PRO A 181 -20.91 -1.89 -6.23
CA PRO A 181 -21.44 -1.33 -5.00
C PRO A 181 -20.60 -0.10 -4.61
N PRO A 182 -21.22 0.93 -4.01
CA PRO A 182 -20.47 2.03 -3.40
C PRO A 182 -19.33 1.46 -2.56
N LEU A 183 -18.17 2.12 -2.52
CA LEU A 183 -17.08 1.70 -1.65
C LEU A 183 -17.69 1.51 -0.26
N GLU A 184 -17.78 0.26 0.22
CA GLU A 184 -18.06 0.05 1.64
C GLU A 184 -16.90 0.73 2.35
N LEU A 185 -17.24 1.71 3.18
CA LEU A 185 -16.30 2.64 3.80
C LEU A 185 -15.56 1.98 4.96
N SER A 186 -15.13 0.75 4.74
CA SER A 186 -14.26 -0.04 5.57
C SER A 186 -13.12 -0.52 4.69
N PRO A 187 -11.86 -0.39 5.12
CA PRO A 187 -10.76 -1.07 4.45
C PRO A 187 -11.13 -2.56 4.36
N GLN A 188 -11.09 -3.12 3.15
CA GLN A 188 -11.22 -4.56 3.01
C GLN A 188 -10.09 -5.18 3.84
N PRO A 189 -10.41 -5.95 4.89
CA PRO A 189 -9.40 -6.44 5.79
C PRO A 189 -8.50 -7.43 5.05
N CYS A 190 -7.22 -7.42 5.39
CA CYS A 190 -6.30 -8.45 4.92
C CYS A 190 -6.85 -9.84 5.30
N THR A 191 -7.01 -10.72 4.31
CA THR A 191 -7.55 -12.08 4.50
C THR A 191 -6.48 -13.12 4.76
N CYS A 192 -5.24 -12.91 4.28
CA CYS A 192 -4.13 -13.83 4.56
C CYS A 192 -3.58 -13.70 6.00
N GLY A 193 -3.83 -12.55 6.63
CA GLY A 193 -3.35 -12.20 7.96
C GLY A 193 -1.84 -11.97 8.06
N LEU A 194 -1.14 -11.81 6.93
CA LEU A 194 0.29 -11.50 6.88
C LEU A 194 0.57 -10.01 6.71
N HIS A 195 -0.21 -9.29 5.89
CA HIS A 195 0.00 -7.84 5.68
C HIS A 195 -0.02 -7.01 6.98
N PRO A 196 -0.86 -7.31 7.99
CA PRO A 196 -0.81 -6.59 9.26
C PRO A 196 0.41 -6.93 10.14
N LEU A 197 1.08 -8.06 9.87
CA LEU A 197 2.20 -8.57 10.65
C LEU A 197 3.55 -8.24 10.01
N LEU A 198 3.58 -8.11 8.69
CA LEU A 198 4.79 -7.84 7.93
C LEU A 198 4.86 -6.35 7.57
N PRO A 199 5.88 -5.62 8.04
CA PRO A 199 6.12 -4.28 7.52
C PRO A 199 6.48 -4.36 6.03
N VAL A 200 6.23 -3.28 5.28
CA VAL A 200 6.48 -3.23 3.83
C VAL A 200 7.91 -3.63 3.47
N GLN A 201 8.89 -3.24 4.27
CA GLN A 201 10.30 -3.61 4.06
C GLN A 201 10.52 -5.13 4.14
N ARG A 202 9.76 -5.81 5.01
CA ARG A 202 9.78 -7.28 5.09
C ARG A 202 9.11 -7.89 3.87
N VAL A 203 7.97 -7.36 3.42
CA VAL A 203 7.30 -7.83 2.19
C VAL A 203 8.23 -7.68 0.98
N LEU A 204 8.93 -6.55 0.86
CA LEU A 204 9.94 -6.33 -0.18
C LEU A 204 11.08 -7.34 -0.11
N ALA A 205 11.63 -7.60 1.08
CA ALA A 205 12.70 -8.57 1.26
C ALA A 205 12.27 -10.00 0.86
N LEU A 206 11.03 -10.38 1.12
CA LEU A 206 10.50 -11.69 0.72
C LEU A 206 10.25 -11.79 -0.79
N ASN A 207 9.98 -10.67 -1.45
CA ASN A 207 9.89 -10.59 -2.92
C ASN A 207 11.25 -10.44 -3.61
N ASP A 208 12.36 -10.38 -2.87
CA ASP A 208 13.70 -10.37 -3.44
C ASP A 208 14.13 -11.80 -3.79
N ALA A 209 14.01 -12.15 -5.06
CA ALA A 209 14.39 -13.47 -5.56
C ALA A 209 15.87 -13.82 -5.30
N SER A 210 16.77 -12.83 -5.29
CA SER A 210 18.18 -13.05 -5.02
C SER A 210 18.42 -13.41 -3.55
N TRP A 211 17.71 -12.73 -2.64
CA TRP A 211 17.73 -13.02 -1.22
C TRP A 211 17.13 -14.40 -0.92
N VAL A 212 15.95 -14.70 -1.48
CA VAL A 212 15.28 -16.00 -1.31
C VAL A 212 16.15 -17.14 -1.86
N THR A 213 16.72 -16.99 -3.06
CA THR A 213 17.60 -18.01 -3.66
C THR A 213 18.85 -18.25 -2.81
N SER A 214 19.45 -17.18 -2.30
CA SER A 214 20.63 -17.28 -1.43
C SER A 214 20.30 -18.01 -0.12
N LEU A 215 19.14 -17.70 0.48
CA LEU A 215 18.65 -18.39 1.68
C LEU A 215 18.37 -19.87 1.40
N GLN A 216 17.69 -20.19 0.29
CA GLN A 216 17.43 -21.58 -0.11
C GLN A 216 18.72 -22.37 -0.31
N ARG A 217 19.73 -21.79 -0.99
CA ARG A 217 21.03 -22.45 -1.21
C ARG A 217 21.77 -22.70 0.10
N ALA A 218 21.75 -21.72 1.01
CA ALA A 218 22.33 -21.88 2.34
C ALA A 218 21.64 -23.01 3.11
N LEU A 219 20.31 -23.05 3.13
CA LEU A 219 19.53 -24.12 3.75
C LEU A 219 19.82 -25.48 3.13
N GLN A 220 19.85 -25.58 1.80
CA GLN A 220 20.17 -26.83 1.09
C GLN A 220 21.53 -27.38 1.46
N THR A 221 22.54 -26.51 1.54
CA THR A 221 23.91 -26.91 1.89
C THR A 221 24.00 -27.36 3.34
N SER A 222 23.42 -26.59 4.27
CA SER A 222 23.48 -26.92 5.70
C SER A 222 22.63 -28.15 6.07
N ILE A 223 21.43 -28.29 5.50
CA ILE A 223 20.54 -29.44 5.74
C ILE A 223 21.08 -30.69 5.06
N GLY A 224 21.59 -30.58 3.82
CA GLY A 224 22.18 -31.71 3.10
C GLY A 224 23.41 -32.31 3.81
N GLN A 225 24.10 -31.52 4.63
CA GLN A 225 25.19 -31.99 5.49
C GLN A 225 24.72 -32.63 6.80
N ALA A 226 23.46 -32.44 7.18
CA ALA A 226 22.87 -32.91 8.43
C ALA A 226 21.89 -34.07 8.16
N GLU A 227 22.37 -35.31 8.16
CA GLU A 227 21.51 -36.49 8.00
C GLU A 227 20.46 -36.59 9.13
N GLY A 228 19.20 -36.26 8.84
CA GLY A 228 18.07 -36.50 9.75
C GLY A 228 17.96 -35.57 10.96
N GLY A 229 18.56 -34.37 10.92
CA GLY A 229 18.55 -33.39 12.01
C GLY A 229 17.22 -32.65 12.22
N THR A 230 17.07 -32.02 13.39
CA THR A 230 16.00 -31.04 13.64
C THR A 230 16.46 -29.64 13.26
N VAL A 231 15.68 -28.93 12.43
CA VAL A 231 15.91 -27.51 12.11
C VAL A 231 15.10 -26.65 13.07
N LEU A 232 15.76 -25.72 13.75
CA LEU A 232 15.13 -24.73 14.62
C LEU A 232 15.17 -23.35 13.94
N ASP A 233 14.01 -22.80 13.65
CA ASP A 233 13.85 -21.45 13.08
C ASP A 233 13.51 -20.44 14.18
N LEU A 234 14.39 -19.45 14.35
CA LEU A 234 14.37 -18.45 15.41
C LEU A 234 14.22 -17.04 14.83
N CYS A 235 13.07 -16.74 14.25
CA CYS A 235 12.75 -15.39 13.78
C CYS A 235 11.23 -15.19 13.71
N ASP A 236 10.76 -14.05 14.21
CA ASP A 236 9.34 -13.65 14.16
C ASP A 236 8.90 -13.50 12.69
N GLY A 237 7.87 -14.25 12.27
CA GLY A 237 7.44 -14.22 10.87
C GLY A 237 8.57 -14.67 9.94
N SER A 238 9.34 -15.66 10.36
CA SER A 238 10.38 -16.26 9.54
C SER A 238 9.76 -17.22 8.53
N PHE A 239 10.24 -17.14 7.31
CA PHE A 239 9.87 -18.05 6.23
C PHE A 239 10.96 -19.08 5.98
N ALA A 240 12.09 -18.98 6.70
CA ALA A 240 13.21 -19.90 6.59
C ALA A 240 12.82 -21.32 7.04
N GLY A 241 12.03 -21.45 8.10
CA GLY A 241 11.50 -22.74 8.57
C GLY A 241 10.59 -23.40 7.54
N LEU A 242 9.74 -22.63 6.87
CA LEU A 242 8.90 -23.18 5.80
C LEU A 242 9.72 -23.63 4.58
N LEU A 243 10.74 -22.85 4.20
CA LEU A 243 11.67 -23.26 3.15
C LEU A 243 12.45 -24.53 3.55
N ALA A 244 12.92 -24.60 4.80
CA ALA A 244 13.62 -25.75 5.34
C ALA A 244 12.74 -27.01 5.37
N ALA A 245 11.44 -26.87 5.65
CA ALA A 245 10.50 -27.99 5.69
C ALA A 245 10.34 -28.69 4.33
N GLY A 246 10.48 -27.95 3.22
CA GLY A 246 10.51 -28.53 1.88
C GLY A 246 11.86 -29.18 1.50
N LEU A 247 12.91 -29.02 2.31
CA LEU A 247 14.28 -29.47 2.02
C LEU A 247 14.75 -30.61 2.94
N THR A 248 14.25 -30.65 4.17
CA THR A 248 14.67 -31.65 5.17
C THR A 248 13.76 -32.88 5.15
N GLN A 249 14.35 -34.05 5.45
CA GLN A 249 13.59 -35.26 5.81
C GLN A 249 13.33 -35.36 7.32
N GLY A 250 13.91 -34.44 8.10
CA GLY A 250 13.78 -34.37 9.55
C GLY A 250 12.62 -33.48 10.01
N ARG A 251 12.71 -32.99 11.24
CA ARG A 251 11.69 -32.12 11.84
C ARG A 251 12.09 -30.65 11.73
N VAL A 252 11.14 -29.78 11.41
CA VAL A 252 11.31 -28.33 11.56
C VAL A 252 10.50 -27.84 12.76
N VAL A 253 11.10 -26.99 13.59
CA VAL A 253 10.46 -26.29 14.70
C VAL A 253 10.64 -24.80 14.49
N ALA A 254 9.54 -24.08 14.22
CA ALA A 254 9.54 -22.62 14.17
C ALA A 254 9.09 -22.06 15.52
N LEU A 255 9.93 -21.22 16.14
CA LEU A 255 9.62 -20.58 17.40
C LEU A 255 8.96 -19.22 17.15
N GLU A 256 7.63 -19.19 17.24
CA GLU A 256 6.83 -17.98 17.08
C GLU A 256 6.21 -17.57 18.42
N PRO A 257 6.77 -16.58 19.15
CA PRO A 257 6.31 -16.22 20.49
C PRO A 257 4.94 -15.53 20.48
N LYS A 258 4.58 -14.85 19.38
CA LYS A 258 3.32 -14.12 19.23
C LYS A 258 2.23 -15.01 18.63
N ALA A 259 1.03 -14.97 19.21
CA ALA A 259 -0.12 -15.77 18.76
C ALA A 259 -0.51 -15.47 17.30
N ALA A 260 -0.44 -14.21 16.88
CA ALA A 260 -0.76 -13.81 15.51
C ALA A 260 0.22 -14.41 14.49
N HIS A 261 1.53 -14.40 14.79
CA HIS A 261 2.53 -15.07 13.93
C HIS A 261 2.30 -16.58 13.90
N ARG A 262 2.08 -17.24 15.05
CA ARG A 262 1.74 -18.69 15.07
C ARG A 262 0.54 -19.02 14.19
N ALA A 263 -0.52 -18.21 14.24
CA ALA A 263 -1.71 -18.40 13.42
C ALA A 263 -1.41 -18.20 11.93
N ALA A 264 -0.63 -17.18 11.57
CA ALA A 264 -0.18 -16.96 10.19
C ALA A 264 0.70 -18.13 9.69
N THR A 265 1.71 -18.53 10.46
CA THR A 265 2.58 -19.68 10.15
C THR A 265 1.80 -20.97 10.01
N SER A 266 0.86 -21.25 10.90
CA SER A 266 -0.01 -22.43 10.80
C SER A 266 -0.84 -22.45 9.52
N ARG A 267 -1.33 -21.29 9.04
CA ARG A 267 -2.03 -21.20 7.76
C ARG A 267 -1.11 -21.50 6.58
N MET A 268 0.13 -21.01 6.63
CA MET A 268 1.12 -21.26 5.57
C MET A 268 1.53 -22.72 5.50
N VAL A 269 1.77 -23.35 6.65
CA VAL A 269 2.04 -24.80 6.75
C VAL A 269 0.93 -25.60 6.08
N ARG A 270 -0.34 -25.33 6.43
CA ARG A 270 -1.51 -26.00 5.82
C ARG A 270 -1.62 -25.73 4.32
N ALA A 271 -1.41 -24.50 3.88
CA ALA A 271 -1.50 -24.12 2.47
C ALA A 271 -0.43 -24.82 1.61
N ASN A 272 0.67 -25.26 2.21
CA ASN A 272 1.79 -25.90 1.52
C ASN A 272 1.94 -27.39 1.83
N ASN A 273 0.98 -28.00 2.53
CA ASN A 273 0.99 -29.41 2.92
C ASN A 273 2.28 -29.84 3.66
N LEU A 274 2.77 -28.99 4.56
CA LEU A 274 3.94 -29.22 5.41
C LEU A 274 3.56 -29.72 6.82
#